data_AF-A0A9D6M0X0-F1
#
_entry.id   AF-A0A9D6M0X0-F1
#
_cell.length_a   1.000
_cell.length_b   1.000
_cell.length_c   1.000
_cell.angle_alpha   90.00
_cell.angle_beta   90.00
_cell.angle_gamma   90.00
#
_symmetry.space_group_name_H-M   'P 1'
#
loop_
_entity.id
_entity.type
_entity.pdbx_description
1 polymer ?
#
loop_
_entity_poly.entity_id
_entity_poly.type
_entity_poly.pdbx_seq_one_letter_code
_entity_poly.pdbx_strand_id
1 'polypeptide(L)'
;MPEPNLVIGRTLFTLMGVPWKWTSRAWQFIPSRVAFCMVIALLSLQNENVATRLLYALLFALLLLFSQFFHIVGHTLGGKFVGAPMNENLIVENKIWTRYDDNSRELPRRVHLGRALGGPLLSLIIGLIALAAWNFFGGYLLAFLATVNLLVVGFGILLPFPNVDGQVIWRELRRK
;
A
#
# COMPACT_ATOMS: atom_id res chain seq x y z
N MET A 1 24.52 4.58 -7.27
CA MET A 1 23.56 4.75 -6.17
C MET A 1 24.34 4.46 -4.90
N PRO A 2 24.48 5.41 -3.96
CA PRO A 2 25.15 5.15 -2.71
C PRO A 2 24.41 4.02 -1.98
N GLU A 3 25.13 3.09 -1.36
CA GLU A 3 24.53 2.03 -0.55
C GLU A 3 23.58 2.66 0.48
N PRO A 4 22.31 2.24 0.53
CA PRO A 4 21.42 2.75 1.56
C PRO A 4 21.97 2.25 2.89
N ASN A 5 22.41 3.20 3.74
CA ASN A 5 22.64 2.98 5.17
C ASN A 5 21.63 1.95 5.67
N LEU A 6 22.10 0.79 6.14
CA LEU A 6 21.25 -0.31 6.60
C LEU A 6 20.22 0.25 7.58
N VAL A 7 18.98 0.46 7.11
CA VAL A 7 17.92 0.96 7.97
C VAL A 7 17.49 -0.22 8.84
N ILE A 8 18.08 -0.30 10.03
CA ILE A 8 17.81 -1.38 10.99
C ILE A 8 16.45 -1.13 11.62
N GLY A 9 15.49 -2.01 11.32
CA GLY A 9 14.17 -2.04 11.96
C GLY A 9 14.06 -3.15 13.00
N ARG A 10 13.25 -2.94 14.05
CA ARG A 10 12.86 -3.98 15.01
C ARG A 10 11.71 -4.79 14.43
N THR A 11 11.78 -6.12 14.49
CA THR A 11 10.67 -6.98 14.04
C THR A 11 9.45 -6.77 14.93
N LEU A 12 8.30 -6.48 14.32
CA LEU A 12 7.01 -6.40 14.98
C LEU A 12 6.30 -7.74 14.95
N PHE A 13 6.18 -8.32 13.75
CA PHE A 13 5.55 -9.62 13.52
C PHE A 13 6.10 -10.23 12.22
N THR A 14 5.74 -11.49 11.97
CA THR A 14 6.06 -12.18 10.72
C THR A 14 4.78 -12.67 10.09
N LEU A 15 4.61 -12.40 8.79
CA LEU A 15 3.43 -12.82 8.03
C LEU A 15 3.87 -13.59 6.80
N MET A 16 3.36 -14.80 6.62
CA MET A 16 3.74 -15.71 5.53
C MET A 16 5.26 -15.92 5.43
N GLY A 17 5.97 -15.93 6.55
CA GLY A 17 7.43 -16.06 6.58
C GLY A 17 8.20 -14.79 6.19
N VAL A 18 7.52 -13.65 5.99
CA VAL A 18 8.16 -12.35 5.76
C VAL A 18 8.07 -11.50 7.03
N PRO A 19 9.19 -11.09 7.63
CA PRO A 19 9.21 -10.22 8.80
C PRO A 19 8.77 -8.79 8.43
N TRP A 20 7.93 -8.21 9.28
CA TRP A 20 7.52 -6.81 9.25
C TRP A 20 8.29 -6.07 10.34
N LYS A 21 9.05 -5.07 9.93
CA LYS A 21 9.98 -4.34 10.79
C LYS A 21 9.58 -2.88 10.89
N TRP A 22 9.83 -2.31 12.06
CA TRP A 22 9.56 -0.93 12.40
C TRP A 22 10.86 -0.18 12.64
N THR A 23 11.03 0.93 11.92
CA THR A 23 12.22 1.79 12.02
C THR A 23 12.04 2.88 13.07
N SER A 24 13.12 3.56 13.47
CA SER A 24 13.06 4.62 14.49
C SER A 24 12.10 5.76 14.15
N ARG A 25 11.88 6.02 12.86
CA ARG A 25 11.00 7.10 12.39
C ARG A 25 9.64 6.63 11.90
N ALA A 26 9.36 5.33 11.97
CA ALA A 26 8.07 4.76 11.58
C ALA A 26 6.88 5.25 12.42
N TRP A 27 7.13 5.90 13.57
CA TRP A 27 6.09 6.55 14.35
C TRP A 27 5.33 7.62 13.57
N GLN A 28 5.93 8.25 12.55
CA GLN A 28 5.28 9.24 11.68
C GLN A 28 4.27 8.63 10.71
N PHE A 29 4.32 7.30 10.54
CA PHE A 29 3.48 6.59 9.59
C PHE A 29 2.00 6.75 9.93
N ILE A 30 1.60 6.53 11.19
CA ILE A 30 0.19 6.60 11.59
C ILE A 30 -0.33 8.04 11.59
N PRO A 31 0.32 9.03 12.24
CA PRO A 31 -0.16 10.42 12.27
C PRO A 31 -0.31 11.03 10.88
N SER A 32 0.57 10.71 9.93
CA SER A 32 0.45 11.22 8.55
C SER A 32 -0.81 10.72 7.84
N ARG A 33 -1.24 9.47 8.08
CA ARG A 33 -2.50 8.94 7.52
C ARG A 33 -3.72 9.56 8.20
N VAL A 34 -3.66 9.75 9.52
CA VAL A 34 -4.72 10.44 10.26
C VAL A 34 -4.88 11.87 9.75
N ALA A 35 -3.78 12.62 9.59
CA ALA A 35 -3.80 13.98 9.07
C ALA A 35 -4.35 14.03 7.63
N PHE A 36 -3.93 13.12 6.76
CA PHE A 36 -4.46 13.02 5.40
C PHE A 36 -5.97 12.74 5.40
N CYS A 37 -6.43 11.74 6.14
CA CYS A 37 -7.84 11.40 6.21
C CYS A 37 -8.70 12.45 6.92
N MET A 38 -8.11 13.24 7.82
CA MET A 38 -8.73 14.42 8.42
C MET A 38 -9.08 15.45 7.34
N VAL A 39 -8.13 15.78 6.47
CA VAL A 39 -8.38 16.68 5.34
C VAL A 39 -9.49 16.14 4.44
N ILE A 40 -9.44 14.84 4.09
CA ILE A 40 -10.49 14.21 3.26
C ILE A 40 -11.87 14.30 3.93
N ALA A 41 -11.99 13.97 5.21
CA ALA A 41 -13.27 14.02 5.93
C ALA A 41 -13.81 15.45 6.03
N LEU A 42 -12.94 16.43 6.32
CA LEU A 42 -13.34 17.85 6.39
C LEU A 42 -13.85 18.37 5.04
N LEU A 43 -13.23 17.95 3.93
CA LEU A 43 -13.61 18.37 2.59
C LEU A 43 -14.84 17.63 2.04
N SER A 44 -15.02 16.35 2.40
CA SER A 44 -16.05 15.48 1.80
C SER A 44 -17.36 15.44 2.58
N LEU A 45 -17.33 15.72 3.89
CA LEU A 45 -18.48 15.60 4.78
C LEU A 45 -18.96 16.99 5.26
N GLN A 46 -19.04 17.95 4.35
CA GLN A 46 -19.33 19.36 4.66
C GLN A 46 -20.73 19.61 5.26
N ASN A 47 -21.65 18.66 5.08
CA ASN A 47 -23.00 18.73 5.65
C ASN A 47 -23.08 18.10 7.04
N GLU A 48 -22.06 17.37 7.47
CA GLU A 48 -22.01 16.71 8.78
C GLU A 48 -21.46 17.65 9.85
N ASN A 49 -21.83 17.41 11.12
CA ASN A 49 -21.24 18.15 12.23
C ASN A 49 -19.75 17.79 12.44
N VAL A 50 -19.02 18.64 13.18
CA VAL A 50 -17.57 18.47 13.39
C VAL A 50 -17.24 17.13 14.04
N ALA A 51 -17.99 16.70 15.06
CA ALA A 51 -17.74 15.43 15.74
C ALA A 51 -17.84 14.23 14.79
N THR A 52 -18.86 14.21 13.93
CA THR A 52 -19.01 13.20 12.87
C THR A 52 -17.83 13.22 11.90
N ARG A 53 -17.37 14.39 11.46
CA ARG A 53 -16.20 14.49 10.57
C ARG A 53 -14.94 13.95 11.21
N LEU A 54 -14.69 14.26 12.49
CA LEU A 54 -13.54 13.76 13.24
C LEU A 54 -13.60 12.23 13.40
N LEU A 55 -14.78 11.69 13.69
CA LEU A 55 -14.99 10.24 13.76
C LEU A 55 -14.68 9.57 12.42
N TYR A 56 -15.26 10.06 11.32
CA TYR A 56 -15.01 9.51 9.99
C TYR A 56 -13.56 9.67 9.54
N ALA A 57 -12.87 10.75 9.93
CA ALA A 57 -11.43 10.90 9.68
C ALA A 57 -10.62 9.76 10.28
N LEU A 58 -10.90 9.38 11.53
CA LEU A 58 -10.23 8.26 12.20
C LEU A 58 -10.58 6.91 11.55
N LEU A 59 -11.85 6.71 11.19
CA LEU A 59 -12.29 5.48 10.52
C LEU A 59 -11.67 5.37 9.11
N PHE A 60 -11.62 6.46 8.35
CA PHE A 60 -10.94 6.51 7.06
C PHE A 60 -9.44 6.24 7.21
N ALA A 61 -8.78 6.79 8.24
CA ALA A 61 -7.37 6.51 8.51
C ALA A 61 -7.14 5.02 8.79
N LEU A 62 -8.01 4.39 9.57
CA LEU A 62 -7.96 2.95 9.83
C LEU A 62 -8.13 2.14 8.54
N LEU A 63 -9.11 2.48 7.70
CA LEU A 63 -9.33 1.82 6.41
C LEU A 63 -8.17 2.03 5.43
N LEU A 64 -7.53 3.21 5.45
CA LEU A 64 -6.35 3.50 4.64
C LEU A 64 -5.15 2.66 5.09
N LEU A 65 -4.90 2.55 6.40
CA LEU A 65 -3.86 1.69 6.95
C LEU A 65 -4.12 0.22 6.59
N PHE A 66 -5.37 -0.23 6.68
CA PHE A 66 -5.79 -1.56 6.25
C PHE A 66 -5.50 -1.78 4.76
N SER A 67 -5.88 -0.83 3.91
CA SER A 67 -5.66 -0.90 2.47
C SER A 67 -4.16 -0.96 2.12
N GLN A 68 -3.33 -0.16 2.81
CA GLN A 68 -1.87 -0.20 2.65
C GLN A 68 -1.28 -1.52 3.13
N PHE A 69 -1.76 -2.06 4.24
CA PHE A 69 -1.33 -3.36 4.73
C PHE A 69 -1.62 -4.47 3.70
N PHE A 70 -2.87 -4.55 3.21
CA PHE A 70 -3.25 -5.55 2.21
C PHE A 70 -2.54 -5.36 0.89
N HIS A 71 -2.26 -4.13 0.47
CA HIS A 71 -1.43 -3.86 -0.69
C HIS A 71 -0.03 -4.50 -0.55
N ILE A 72 0.64 -4.35 0.60
CA ILE A 72 1.94 -4.99 0.84
C ILE A 72 1.84 -6.52 0.97
N VAL A 73 0.74 -7.03 1.53
CA VAL A 73 0.42 -8.46 1.48
C VAL A 73 0.33 -8.95 0.04
N GLY A 74 -0.26 -8.17 -0.85
CA GLY A 74 -0.34 -8.48 -2.29
C GLY A 74 1.04 -8.66 -2.90
N HIS A 75 1.99 -7.77 -2.60
CA HIS A 75 3.39 -7.96 -3.04
C HIS A 75 4.03 -9.23 -2.46
N THR A 76 3.72 -9.57 -1.20
CA THR A 76 4.21 -10.79 -0.56
C THR A 76 3.71 -12.02 -1.30
N LEU A 77 2.42 -12.06 -1.63
CA LEU A 77 1.80 -13.12 -2.42
C LEU A 77 2.38 -13.17 -3.84
N GLY A 78 2.49 -12.03 -4.51
CA GLY A 78 3.06 -11.91 -5.86
C GLY A 78 4.49 -12.44 -5.93
N GLY A 79 5.35 -12.07 -4.97
CA GLY A 79 6.72 -12.57 -4.86
C GLY A 79 6.77 -14.08 -4.63
N LYS A 80 5.94 -14.62 -3.73
CA LYS A 80 5.85 -16.07 -3.51
C LYS A 80 5.37 -16.82 -4.74
N PHE A 81 4.36 -16.28 -5.43
CA PHE A 81 3.80 -16.90 -6.63
C PHE A 81 4.82 -17.04 -7.76
N VAL A 82 5.71 -16.06 -7.92
CA VAL A 82 6.81 -16.14 -8.91
C VAL A 82 8.07 -16.84 -8.38
N GLY A 83 7.99 -17.50 -7.22
CA GLY A 83 9.10 -18.24 -6.62
C GLY A 83 10.24 -17.37 -6.09
N ALA A 84 9.99 -16.07 -5.90
CA ALA A 84 10.99 -15.10 -5.48
C ALA A 84 10.40 -14.20 -4.39
N PRO A 85 10.20 -14.72 -3.16
CA PRO A 85 9.62 -13.96 -2.06
C PRO A 85 10.52 -12.77 -1.67
N MET A 86 9.92 -11.79 -1.00
CA MET A 86 10.63 -10.68 -0.36
C MET A 86 11.31 -11.13 0.94
N ASN A 87 12.35 -10.40 1.33
CA ASN A 87 13.12 -10.67 2.54
C ASN A 87 12.46 -10.03 3.76
N GLU A 88 11.95 -8.81 3.64
CA GLU A 88 11.29 -8.10 4.74
C GLU A 88 10.42 -6.93 4.25
N ASN A 89 9.47 -6.52 5.10
CA ASN A 89 8.71 -5.29 4.97
C ASN A 89 9.16 -4.29 6.03
N LEU A 90 9.61 -3.11 5.62
CA LEU A 90 10.10 -2.06 6.50
C LEU A 90 9.09 -0.91 6.53
N ILE A 91 8.44 -0.71 7.68
CA ILE A 91 7.65 0.48 7.93
C ILE A 91 8.63 1.63 8.22
N VAL A 92 8.56 2.67 7.40
CA VAL A 92 9.35 3.91 7.51
C VAL A 92 8.39 5.10 7.67
N GLU A 93 8.91 6.34 7.64
CA GLU A 93 8.15 7.54 7.99
C GLU A 93 6.81 7.64 7.27
N ASN A 94 6.81 7.52 5.94
CA ASN A 94 5.64 7.80 5.12
C ASN A 94 5.26 6.67 4.16
N LYS A 95 5.88 5.50 4.28
CA LYS A 95 5.61 4.34 3.40
C LYS A 95 6.12 3.04 4.01
N ILE A 96 5.76 1.94 3.37
CA ILE A 96 6.26 0.61 3.69
C ILE A 96 7.13 0.18 2.52
N TRP A 97 8.39 -0.19 2.80
CA TRP A 97 9.32 -0.66 1.78
C TRP A 97 9.35 -2.19 1.78
N THR A 98 9.17 -2.81 0.63
CA THR A 98 9.44 -4.24 0.42
C THR A 98 10.92 -4.38 0.07
N ARG A 99 11.73 -5.04 0.92
CA ARG A 99 13.15 -5.27 0.64
C ARG A 99 13.39 -6.64 0.03
N TYR A 100 14.29 -6.68 -0.94
CA TYR A 100 14.82 -7.87 -1.58
C TYR A 100 16.34 -7.82 -1.45
N ASP A 101 16.94 -8.90 -0.97
CA ASP A 101 18.41 -8.99 -0.82
C ASP A 101 19.05 -9.64 -2.06
N ASP A 102 18.29 -9.83 -3.14
CA ASP A 102 18.77 -10.40 -4.40
C ASP A 102 19.37 -9.35 -5.34
N ASN A 103 20.22 -9.81 -6.25
CA ASN A 103 20.74 -8.96 -7.32
C ASN A 103 19.63 -8.68 -8.34
N SER A 104 18.84 -7.65 -8.07
CA SER A 104 17.68 -7.27 -8.89
C SER A 104 17.97 -7.06 -10.38
N ARG A 105 19.22 -6.87 -10.80
CA ARG A 105 19.55 -6.70 -12.24
C ARG A 105 19.56 -8.01 -13.02
N GLU A 106 19.81 -9.12 -12.34
CA GLU A 106 19.97 -10.45 -12.92
C GLU A 106 18.65 -11.24 -12.99
N LEU A 107 17.62 -10.75 -12.29
CA LEU A 107 16.34 -11.45 -12.26
C LEU A 107 15.58 -11.31 -13.59
N PRO A 108 14.84 -12.36 -14.00
CA PRO A 108 13.96 -12.28 -15.16
C PRO A 108 12.87 -11.23 -15.01
N ARG A 109 12.49 -10.58 -16.11
CA ARG A 109 11.40 -9.60 -16.20
C ARG A 109 10.12 -10.06 -15.49
N ARG A 110 9.73 -11.34 -15.66
CA ARG A 110 8.53 -11.92 -15.03
C ARG A 110 8.55 -11.84 -13.49
N VAL A 111 9.73 -11.92 -12.87
CA VAL A 111 9.88 -11.88 -11.42
C VAL A 111 9.61 -10.46 -10.91
N HIS A 112 10.18 -9.45 -11.57
CA HIS A 112 9.90 -8.06 -11.25
C HIS A 112 8.43 -7.70 -11.41
N LEU A 113 7.82 -8.11 -12.52
CA LEU A 113 6.40 -7.87 -12.77
C LEU A 113 5.52 -8.59 -11.74
N GLY A 114 5.78 -9.87 -11.44
CA GLY A 114 5.00 -10.60 -10.45
C GLY A 114 5.09 -10.00 -9.05
N ARG A 115 6.29 -9.58 -8.63
CA ARG A 115 6.49 -8.84 -7.37
C ARG A 115 5.73 -7.52 -7.37
N ALA A 116 5.87 -6.70 -8.41
CA ALA A 116 5.29 -5.36 -8.46
C ALA A 116 3.77 -5.35 -8.67
N LEU A 117 3.20 -6.34 -9.36
CA LEU A 117 1.76 -6.39 -9.66
C LEU A 117 0.91 -6.91 -8.48
N GLY A 118 1.50 -7.69 -7.57
CA GLY A 118 0.76 -8.33 -6.50
C GLY A 118 -0.03 -7.35 -5.62
N GLY A 119 0.59 -6.26 -5.19
CA GLY A 119 -0.06 -5.20 -4.42
C GLY A 119 -1.21 -4.52 -5.17
N PRO A 120 -0.97 -3.93 -6.35
CA PRO A 120 -2.00 -3.33 -7.18
C PRO A 120 -3.20 -4.25 -7.42
N LEU A 121 -2.98 -5.51 -7.79
CA LEU A 121 -4.05 -6.46 -8.08
C LEU A 121 -4.91 -6.76 -6.85
N LEU A 122 -4.28 -6.98 -5.69
CA LEU A 122 -5.02 -7.22 -4.46
C LEU A 122 -5.82 -5.99 -4.03
N SER A 123 -5.24 -4.79 -4.16
CA SER A 123 -5.96 -3.54 -3.93
C SER A 123 -7.16 -3.41 -4.87
N LEU A 124 -7.00 -3.66 -6.17
CA LEU A 124 -8.13 -3.60 -7.11
C LEU A 124 -9.26 -4.58 -6.74
N ILE A 125 -8.92 -5.81 -6.32
CA ILE A 125 -9.92 -6.79 -5.87
C ILE A 125 -10.68 -6.27 -4.65
N ILE A 126 -9.99 -5.78 -3.62
CA ILE A 126 -10.63 -5.19 -2.43
C ILE A 126 -11.52 -4.01 -2.81
N GLY A 127 -11.02 -3.15 -3.70
CA GLY A 127 -11.76 -1.99 -4.20
C GLY A 127 -13.04 -2.36 -4.94
N LEU A 128 -13.00 -3.41 -5.79
CA LEU A 128 -14.18 -3.90 -6.51
C LEU A 128 -15.20 -4.53 -5.56
N ILE A 129 -14.76 -5.29 -4.56
CA ILE A 129 -15.64 -5.86 -3.53
C ILE A 129 -16.30 -4.73 -2.72
N ALA A 130 -15.53 -3.73 -2.30
CA ALA A 130 -16.05 -2.58 -1.57
C ALA A 130 -17.01 -1.75 -2.43
N LEU A 131 -16.73 -1.58 -3.73
CA LEU A 131 -17.62 -0.90 -4.67
C LEU A 131 -18.94 -1.64 -4.84
N ALA A 132 -18.89 -2.97 -4.99
CA ALA A 132 -20.08 -3.81 -5.05
C ALA A 132 -20.90 -3.65 -3.76
N ALA A 133 -20.27 -3.81 -2.59
CA ALA A 133 -20.92 -3.64 -1.30
C ALA A 133 -21.53 -2.23 -1.13
N TRP A 134 -20.82 -1.19 -1.57
CA TRP A 134 -21.31 0.19 -1.52
C TRP A 134 -22.59 0.38 -2.35
N ASN A 135 -22.69 -0.25 -3.52
CA ASN A 135 -23.91 -0.17 -4.34
C ASN A 135 -25.14 -0.81 -3.68
N PHE A 136 -24.96 -1.76 -2.75
CA PHE A 136 -26.06 -2.39 -2.02
C PHE A 136 -26.38 -1.71 -0.68
N PHE A 137 -25.35 -1.25 0.04
CA PHE A 137 -25.49 -0.80 1.43
C PHE A 137 -25.25 0.70 1.62
N GLY A 138 -24.67 1.38 0.63
CA GLY A 138 -24.29 2.79 0.74
C GLY A 138 -23.23 3.07 1.81
N GLY A 139 -23.19 4.31 2.29
CA GLY A 139 -22.33 4.72 3.41
C GLY A 139 -20.91 5.17 3.04
N TYR A 140 -20.41 6.14 3.80
CA TYR A 140 -19.14 6.81 3.52
C TYR A 140 -17.92 5.88 3.64
N LEU A 141 -17.95 4.88 4.54
CA LEU A 141 -16.84 3.95 4.74
C LEU A 141 -16.60 3.05 3.52
N LEU A 142 -17.68 2.49 2.96
CA LEU A 142 -17.58 1.63 1.77
C LEU A 142 -17.19 2.46 0.54
N ALA A 143 -17.76 3.65 0.38
CA ALA A 143 -17.36 4.60 -0.67
C ALA A 143 -15.86 4.93 -0.59
N PHE A 144 -15.36 5.25 0.61
CA PHE A 144 -13.95 5.55 0.84
C PHE A 144 -13.06 4.34 0.56
N LEU A 145 -13.41 3.16 1.09
CA LEU A 145 -12.63 1.94 0.90
C LEU A 145 -12.55 1.54 -0.58
N ALA A 146 -13.67 1.64 -1.31
CA ALA A 146 -13.71 1.42 -2.76
C ALA A 146 -12.82 2.41 -3.50
N THR A 147 -13.00 3.71 -3.22
CA THR A 147 -12.27 4.80 -3.89
C THR A 147 -10.77 4.68 -3.67
N VAL A 148 -10.33 4.48 -2.42
CA VAL A 148 -8.90 4.43 -2.11
C VAL A 148 -8.22 3.21 -2.73
N ASN A 149 -8.89 2.05 -2.72
CA ASN A 149 -8.34 0.82 -3.28
C ASN A 149 -8.36 0.79 -4.81
N LEU A 150 -9.39 1.35 -5.45
CA LEU A 150 -9.44 1.42 -6.91
C LEU A 150 -8.55 2.52 -7.44
N LEU A 151 -8.70 3.74 -6.95
CA LEU A 151 -8.09 4.92 -7.59
C LEU A 151 -6.68 5.22 -7.05
N VAL A 152 -6.44 5.04 -5.75
CA VAL A 152 -5.17 5.46 -5.13
C VAL A 152 -4.16 4.32 -5.10
N VAL A 153 -4.45 3.24 -4.35
CA VAL A 153 -3.50 2.11 -4.18
C VAL A 153 -3.71 0.98 -5.18
N GLY A 154 -4.67 1.11 -6.10
CA GLY A 154 -4.86 0.24 -7.26
C GLY A 154 -4.30 0.88 -8.52
N PHE A 155 -5.11 1.68 -9.22
CA PHE A 155 -4.70 2.32 -10.48
C PHE A 155 -3.65 3.42 -10.30
N GLY A 156 -3.75 4.24 -9.26
CA GLY A 156 -2.84 5.37 -9.04
C GLY A 156 -1.37 4.94 -8.93
N ILE A 157 -1.11 3.84 -8.23
CA ILE A 157 0.26 3.29 -8.08
C ILE A 157 0.76 2.54 -9.32
N LEU A 158 -0.09 2.25 -10.31
CA LEU A 158 0.32 1.68 -11.60
C LEU A 158 0.89 2.74 -12.55
N LEU A 159 0.70 4.03 -12.23
CA LEU A 159 1.26 5.13 -13.02
C LEU A 159 2.79 5.13 -12.95
N PRO A 160 3.50 5.54 -14.03
CA PRO A 160 4.95 5.44 -14.15
C PRO A 160 5.71 6.49 -13.31
N PHE A 161 5.27 6.77 -12.09
CA PHE A 161 5.91 7.71 -11.20
C PHE A 161 7.07 7.06 -10.44
N PRO A 162 8.13 7.81 -10.11
CA PRO A 162 9.22 7.30 -9.28
C PRO A 162 8.72 6.86 -7.90
N ASN A 163 9.32 5.78 -7.37
CA ASN A 163 9.06 5.23 -6.02
C ASN A 163 7.66 4.64 -5.80
N VAL A 164 6.91 4.32 -6.85
CA VAL A 164 5.69 3.50 -6.81
C VAL A 164 5.84 2.30 -7.75
N ASP A 165 4.94 1.32 -7.66
CA ASP A 165 5.04 0.05 -8.39
C ASP A 165 5.07 0.23 -9.90
N GLY A 166 4.33 1.21 -10.40
CA GLY A 166 4.30 1.58 -11.81
C GLY A 166 5.68 1.89 -12.38
N GLN A 167 6.62 2.42 -11.59
CA GLN A 167 8.00 2.60 -12.06
C GLN A 167 8.61 1.27 -12.53
N VAL A 168 8.47 0.22 -11.71
CA VAL A 168 9.01 -1.11 -12.00
C VAL A 168 8.23 -1.72 -13.16
N ILE A 169 6.89 -1.67 -13.10
CA ILE A 169 6.03 -2.25 -14.13
C ILE A 169 6.34 -1.67 -15.50
N TRP A 170 6.35 -0.34 -15.64
CA TRP A 170 6.59 0.32 -16.92
C TRP A 170 8.04 0.18 -17.41
N ARG A 171 9.02 0.09 -16.51
CA ARG A 171 10.41 -0.21 -16.88
C ARG A 171 10.50 -1.60 -17.51
N GLU A 172 9.93 -2.59 -16.83
CA GLU A 172 9.97 -3.98 -17.29
C GLU A 172 9.13 -4.20 -18.55
N LEU A 173 7.97 -3.54 -18.68
CA LEU A 173 7.14 -3.62 -19.88
C LEU A 173 7.85 -3.09 -21.14
N ARG A 174 8.70 -2.07 -20.99
CA ARG A 174 9.47 -1.44 -22.08
C ARG A 174 10.84 -2.09 -22.31
N ARG A 175 11.28 -2.99 -21.43
CA ARG A 175 12.53 -3.73 -21.59
C ARG A 175 12.36 -4.73 -22.75
N LYS A 176 13.15 -4.53 -23.80
CA LYS A 176 13.26 -5.44 -24.95
C LYS A 176 13.96 -6.73 -24.55
#